data_AF-A0A1B4V267-F1
#
_entry.id   AF-A0A1B4V267-F1
#
_cell.length_a   1.000
_cell.length_b   1.000
_cell.length_c   1.000
_cell.angle_alpha   90.00
_cell.angle_beta   90.00
_cell.angle_gamma   90.00
#
_symmetry.space_group_name_H-M   'P 1'
#
loop_
_entity.id
_entity.type
_entity.pdbx_description
1 polymer ?
#
loop_
_entity_poly.entity_id
_entity_poly.type
_entity_poly.pdbx_seq_one_letter_code
_entity_poly.pdbx_strand_id
1 'polypeptide(L)'
;MKRTRWGLAAVLLAAAGGVSAQGVSVQVDDERVRRSNDFVDKLLHLHEQALAGRSWESSERLGGYKDLPEFYREVTYRDARSGRVLSRVQRERAHPERVHGVEVYVYDGDGRLVRDYFAWYLPLYRNAPRQTHINLYTHADDLRGWRQFDGSGLRVYEKCTAGEKVLVEYWDDEISRAEDDPASVMHTPIYARCFAGLPESVAAFELLD
;
A
#
# COMPACT_ATOMS: atom_id res chain seq x y z
N MET A 1 92.05 0.68 8.10
CA MET A 1 91.56 1.44 9.27
C MET A 1 90.18 0.91 9.65
N LYS A 2 90.01 0.46 10.90
CA LYS A 2 88.75 0.00 11.48
C LYS A 2 88.05 1.18 12.17
N ARG A 3 86.72 1.25 12.03
CA ARG A 3 85.67 1.51 13.06
C ARG A 3 84.51 2.27 12.42
N THR A 4 83.29 1.74 12.30
CA THR A 4 82.26 1.29 13.27
C THR A 4 81.11 2.30 13.23
N ARG A 5 79.93 1.75 12.96
CA ARG A 5 78.62 2.37 12.68
C ARG A 5 78.11 3.25 13.84
N TRP A 6 77.39 4.31 13.48
CA TRP A 6 76.39 4.98 14.34
C TRP A 6 75.03 4.82 13.68
N GLY A 7 74.05 4.35 14.46
CA GLY A 7 72.68 4.13 14.05
C GLY A 7 71.85 5.40 14.12
N LEU A 8 70.95 5.58 13.16
CA LEU A 8 69.85 6.54 13.20
C LEU A 8 68.56 5.76 13.45
N ALA A 9 67.90 6.07 14.55
CA ALA A 9 66.58 5.57 14.89
C ALA A 9 65.54 6.20 13.95
N ALA A 10 64.78 5.36 13.25
CA ALA A 10 63.60 5.78 12.49
C ALA A 10 62.39 5.83 13.44
N VAL A 11 61.81 7.02 13.63
CA VAL A 11 60.51 7.18 14.28
C VAL A 11 59.43 6.93 13.21
N LEU A 12 58.77 5.77 13.29
CA LEU A 12 57.56 5.48 12.54
C LEU A 12 56.37 6.13 13.27
N LEU A 13 55.87 7.25 12.75
CA LEU A 13 54.52 7.72 13.09
C LEU A 13 53.51 6.83 12.37
N ALA A 14 52.88 5.93 13.12
CA ALA A 14 51.67 5.25 12.67
C ALA A 14 50.49 6.23 12.74
N ALA A 15 50.09 6.79 11.61
CA ALA A 15 48.79 7.44 11.48
C ALA A 15 47.72 6.34 11.49
N ALA A 16 47.12 6.09 12.65
CA ALA A 16 45.89 5.32 12.76
C ALA A 16 44.77 6.13 12.09
N GLY A 17 44.56 5.90 10.79
CA GLY A 17 43.38 6.36 10.08
C GLY A 17 42.17 5.66 10.67
N GLY A 18 41.49 6.31 11.61
CA GLY A 18 40.17 5.90 12.05
C GLY A 18 39.22 6.03 10.85
N VAL A 19 38.85 4.91 10.25
CA VAL A 19 37.67 4.85 9.41
C VAL A 19 36.48 5.05 10.35
N SER A 20 36.05 6.31 10.47
CA SER A 20 34.75 6.61 11.06
C SER A 20 33.71 6.01 10.12
N ALA A 21 33.19 4.83 10.48
CA ALA A 21 31.94 4.34 9.94
C ALA A 21 30.89 5.41 10.25
N GLN A 22 30.58 6.25 9.27
CA GLN A 22 29.42 7.11 9.33
C GLN A 22 28.23 6.16 9.38
N GLY A 23 27.72 5.93 10.58
CA GLY A 23 26.42 5.28 10.75
C GLY A 23 25.45 6.12 9.95
N VAL A 24 24.96 5.55 8.84
CA VAL A 24 23.82 6.11 8.13
C VAL A 24 22.67 6.00 9.12
N SER A 25 22.44 7.08 9.89
CA SER A 25 21.20 7.21 10.63
C SER A 25 20.11 7.18 9.56
N VAL A 26 19.35 6.10 9.51
CA VAL A 26 18.15 6.02 8.68
C VAL A 26 17.23 7.10 9.24
N GLN A 27 17.32 8.31 8.71
CA GLN A 27 16.36 9.36 9.02
C GLN A 27 15.01 8.83 8.58
N VAL A 28 14.04 8.89 9.49
CA VAL A 28 12.65 8.65 9.15
C VAL A 28 12.35 9.55 7.95
N ASP A 29 11.94 8.95 6.85
CA ASP A 29 11.48 9.70 5.67
C ASP A 29 10.17 10.39 6.06
N ASP A 30 10.30 11.59 6.63
CA ASP A 30 9.19 12.40 7.11
C ASP A 30 8.19 12.71 6.00
N GLU A 31 8.65 12.79 4.75
CA GLU A 31 7.77 13.02 3.61
C GLU A 31 6.90 11.80 3.31
N ARG A 32 7.49 10.60 3.27
CA ARG A 32 6.72 9.36 3.12
C ARG A 32 5.74 9.17 4.26
N VAL A 33 6.16 9.39 5.51
CA VAL A 33 5.29 9.29 6.68
C VAL A 33 4.11 10.27 6.57
N ARG A 34 4.36 11.52 6.19
CA ARG A 34 3.29 12.51 5.98
C ARG A 34 2.34 12.08 4.87
N ARG A 35 2.85 11.68 3.69
CA ARG A 35 2.02 11.24 2.56
C ARG A 35 1.14 10.04 2.90
N SER A 36 1.68 9.05 3.61
CA SER A 36 0.90 7.88 4.01
C SER A 36 -0.20 8.21 5.01
N ASN A 37 0.00 9.19 5.92
CA ASN A 37 -1.07 9.64 6.81
C ASN A 37 -2.09 10.53 6.09
N ASP A 38 -1.66 11.41 5.18
CA ASP A 38 -2.54 12.21 4.32
C ASP A 38 -3.46 11.31 3.47
N PHE A 39 -2.95 10.17 2.99
CA PHE A 39 -3.78 9.16 2.33
C PHE A 39 -4.94 8.69 3.23
N VAL A 40 -4.68 8.41 4.50
CA VAL A 40 -5.72 7.98 5.46
C VAL A 40 -6.76 9.09 5.67
N ASP A 41 -6.31 10.34 5.82
CA ASP A 41 -7.21 11.47 6.01
C ASP A 41 -8.13 11.67 4.79
N LYS A 42 -7.58 11.56 3.57
CA LYS A 42 -8.36 11.59 2.33
C LYS A 42 -9.33 10.41 2.23
N LEU A 43 -8.96 9.21 2.69
CA LEU A 43 -9.90 8.09 2.72
C LEU A 43 -11.05 8.30 3.70
N LEU A 44 -10.81 8.94 4.84
CA LEU A 44 -11.88 9.32 5.76
C LEU A 44 -12.80 10.37 5.12
N HIS A 45 -12.25 11.32 4.38
CA HIS A 45 -13.05 12.28 3.63
C HIS A 45 -13.89 11.58 2.54
N LEU A 46 -13.29 10.67 1.77
CA LEU A 46 -14.01 9.89 0.76
C LEU A 46 -15.11 9.02 1.39
N HIS A 47 -14.87 8.45 2.56
CA HIS A 47 -15.89 7.75 3.34
C HIS A 47 -17.09 8.67 3.65
N GLU A 48 -16.85 9.88 4.15
CA GLU A 48 -17.90 10.86 4.43
C GLU A 48 -18.68 11.23 3.16
N GLN A 49 -17.97 11.48 2.05
CA GLN A 49 -18.58 11.76 0.75
C GLN A 49 -19.42 10.58 0.24
N ALA A 50 -18.97 9.34 0.43
CA ALA A 50 -19.70 8.15 0.00
C ALA A 50 -21.03 7.98 0.75
N LEU A 51 -21.14 8.51 1.97
CA LEU A 51 -22.38 8.51 2.76
C LEU A 51 -23.26 9.74 2.52
N ALA A 52 -22.67 10.87 2.14
CA ALA A 52 -23.37 12.13 1.98
C ALA A 52 -24.52 12.05 0.96
N GLY A 53 -25.71 12.48 1.37
CA GLY A 53 -26.90 12.50 0.51
C GLY A 53 -27.45 11.11 0.12
N ARG A 54 -26.93 10.02 0.70
CA ARG A 54 -27.39 8.64 0.46
C ARG A 54 -28.13 8.09 1.68
N SER A 55 -29.04 7.16 1.43
CA SER A 55 -29.62 6.33 2.48
C SER A 55 -28.72 5.13 2.72
N TRP A 56 -28.29 4.94 3.97
CA TRP A 56 -27.39 3.86 4.36
C TRP A 56 -27.77 3.27 5.71
N GLU A 57 -27.35 2.03 5.92
CA GLU A 57 -27.44 1.31 7.19
C GLU A 57 -26.03 0.98 7.68
N SER A 58 -25.88 0.83 9.00
CA SER A 58 -24.61 0.45 9.60
C SER A 58 -24.75 -0.77 10.49
N SER A 59 -23.75 -1.65 10.47
CA SER A 59 -23.58 -2.74 11.42
C SER A 59 -22.23 -2.64 12.10
N GLU A 60 -22.15 -3.07 13.35
CA GLU A 60 -20.94 -3.01 14.14
C GLU A 60 -20.47 -4.40 14.59
N ARG A 61 -19.15 -4.61 14.65
CA ARG A 61 -18.53 -5.76 15.31
C ARG A 61 -17.23 -5.38 16.00
N LEU A 62 -16.85 -6.17 17.01
CA LEU A 62 -15.50 -6.13 17.57
C LEU A 62 -14.55 -6.99 16.72
N GLY A 63 -13.31 -6.56 16.61
CA GLY A 63 -12.26 -7.30 15.93
C GLY A 63 -10.88 -7.01 16.52
N GLY A 64 -9.89 -7.79 16.10
CA GLY A 64 -8.54 -7.65 16.65
C GLY A 64 -7.59 -8.75 16.20
N TYR A 65 -6.58 -9.00 17.03
CA TYR A 65 -5.45 -9.87 16.76
C TYR A 65 -5.48 -11.09 17.68
N LYS A 66 -4.68 -12.12 17.38
CA LYS A 66 -4.59 -13.36 18.19
C LYS A 66 -4.48 -13.08 19.69
N ASP A 67 -3.63 -12.13 20.08
CA ASP A 67 -3.37 -11.78 21.49
C ASP A 67 -4.15 -10.53 21.95
N LEU A 68 -4.92 -9.90 21.05
CA LEU A 68 -5.74 -8.71 21.29
C LEU A 68 -7.07 -8.83 20.53
N PRO A 69 -7.94 -9.82 20.83
CA PRO A 69 -9.05 -10.22 19.96
C PRO A 69 -10.15 -9.16 19.79
N GLU A 70 -10.24 -8.21 20.71
CA GLU A 70 -11.16 -7.08 20.66
C GLU A 70 -10.38 -5.76 20.71
N PHE A 71 -9.44 -5.56 19.80
CA PHE A 71 -8.61 -4.36 19.75
C PHE A 71 -9.36 -3.15 19.18
N TYR A 72 -10.18 -3.35 18.16
CA TYR A 72 -10.91 -2.31 17.45
C TYR A 72 -12.40 -2.59 17.36
N ARG A 73 -13.17 -1.53 17.16
CA ARG A 73 -14.57 -1.53 16.76
C ARG A 73 -14.63 -1.26 15.26
N GLU A 74 -15.22 -2.17 14.50
CA GLU A 74 -15.47 -1.99 13.07
C GLU A 74 -16.92 -1.60 12.85
N VAL A 75 -17.14 -0.51 12.12
CA VAL A 75 -18.44 -0.11 11.60
C VAL A 75 -18.43 -0.33 10.08
N THR A 76 -19.35 -1.17 9.60
CA THR A 76 -19.59 -1.37 8.16
C THR A 76 -20.81 -0.56 7.76
N TYR A 77 -20.66 0.29 6.74
CA TYR A 77 -21.74 1.09 6.17
C TYR A 77 -22.19 0.49 4.83
N ARG A 78 -23.49 0.34 4.64
CA ARG A 78 -24.10 -0.25 3.45
C ARG A 78 -25.11 0.69 2.85
N ASP A 79 -25.14 0.76 1.53
CA ASP A 79 -26.22 1.41 0.80
C ASP A 79 -27.54 0.70 1.11
N ALA A 80 -28.54 1.42 1.64
CA ALA A 80 -29.77 0.81 2.15
C ALA A 80 -30.63 0.18 1.04
N ARG A 81 -30.48 0.65 -0.21
CA ARG A 81 -31.25 0.18 -1.35
C ARG A 81 -30.64 -1.09 -1.97
N SER A 82 -29.33 -1.13 -2.11
CA SER A 82 -28.63 -2.21 -2.81
C SER A 82 -27.93 -3.21 -1.89
N GLY A 83 -27.76 -2.90 -0.61
CA GLY A 83 -27.03 -3.72 0.36
C GLY A 83 -25.50 -3.74 0.16
N ARG A 84 -24.99 -3.03 -0.86
CA ARG A 84 -23.56 -2.94 -1.17
C ARG A 84 -22.83 -2.21 -0.04
N VAL A 85 -21.62 -2.66 0.29
CA VAL A 85 -20.78 -2.01 1.30
C VAL A 85 -20.25 -0.71 0.68
N LEU A 86 -20.49 0.44 1.30
CA LEU A 86 -19.91 1.70 0.89
C LEU A 86 -18.52 1.90 1.48
N SER A 87 -18.37 1.49 2.75
CA SER A 87 -17.10 1.65 3.48
C SER A 87 -17.09 0.83 4.76
N ARG A 88 -15.89 0.60 5.29
CA ARG A 88 -15.67 0.11 6.67
C ARG A 88 -14.69 1.02 7.39
N VAL A 89 -14.98 1.31 8.65
CA VAL A 89 -14.08 2.09 9.50
C VAL A 89 -13.83 1.32 10.78
N GLN A 90 -12.55 1.07 11.07
CA GLN A 90 -12.08 0.45 12.29
C GLN A 90 -11.47 1.52 13.19
N ARG A 91 -11.95 1.63 14.43
CA ARG A 91 -11.41 2.55 15.45
C ARG A 91 -10.94 1.77 16.67
N GLU A 92 -9.80 2.15 17.22
CA GLU A 92 -9.23 1.47 18.40
C GLU A 92 -10.18 1.63 19.59
N ARG A 93 -10.45 0.57 20.37
CA ARG A 93 -11.41 0.67 21.47
C ARG A 93 -10.92 1.53 22.63
N ALA A 94 -9.65 1.42 22.97
CA ALA A 94 -9.03 2.20 24.03
C ALA A 94 -8.86 3.69 23.64
N HIS A 95 -8.85 3.96 22.34
CA HIS A 95 -8.63 5.28 21.74
C HIS A 95 -9.56 5.49 20.53
N PRO A 96 -10.88 5.70 20.73
CA PRO A 96 -11.86 5.75 19.63
C PRO A 96 -11.60 6.83 18.57
N GLU A 97 -10.87 7.88 18.93
CA GLU A 97 -10.40 8.90 18.01
C GLU A 97 -9.40 8.35 16.97
N ARG A 98 -8.69 7.26 17.28
CA ARG A 98 -7.68 6.65 16.42
C ARG A 98 -8.30 5.66 15.45
N VAL A 99 -8.14 5.97 14.17
CA VAL A 99 -8.47 5.05 13.07
C VAL A 99 -7.43 3.94 13.03
N HIS A 100 -7.89 2.71 13.20
CA HIS A 100 -7.07 1.52 13.02
C HIS A 100 -7.00 1.11 11.54
N GLY A 101 -8.11 1.24 10.83
CA GLY A 101 -8.19 0.98 9.39
C GLY A 101 -9.43 1.59 8.77
N VAL A 102 -9.35 1.84 7.46
CA VAL A 102 -10.43 2.40 6.65
C VAL A 102 -10.44 1.70 5.29
N GLU A 103 -11.62 1.32 4.84
CA GLU A 103 -11.89 0.77 3.51
C GLU A 103 -13.01 1.57 2.86
N VAL A 104 -12.88 1.95 1.59
CA VAL A 104 -13.92 2.62 0.82
C VAL A 104 -14.09 1.97 -0.54
N TYR A 105 -15.34 1.69 -0.93
CA TYR A 105 -15.69 0.94 -2.12
C TYR A 105 -16.47 1.81 -3.10
N VAL A 106 -16.02 1.87 -4.35
CA VAL A 106 -16.61 2.68 -5.42
C VAL A 106 -17.16 1.79 -6.51
N TYR A 107 -18.44 1.98 -6.82
CA TYR A 107 -19.17 1.20 -7.81
C TYR A 107 -19.53 2.05 -9.04
N ASP A 108 -19.59 1.41 -10.20
CA ASP A 108 -20.14 2.04 -11.42
C ASP A 108 -21.68 2.07 -11.42
N GLY A 109 -22.27 2.61 -12.50
CA GLY A 109 -23.73 2.70 -12.68
C GLY A 109 -24.43 1.34 -12.77
N ASP A 110 -23.71 0.29 -13.18
CA ASP A 110 -24.21 -1.10 -13.20
C ASP A 110 -24.03 -1.77 -11.83
N GLY A 111 -23.38 -1.08 -10.89
CA GLY A 111 -23.15 -1.52 -9.53
C GLY A 111 -22.04 -2.57 -9.38
N ARG A 112 -21.09 -2.59 -10.32
CA ARG A 112 -19.85 -3.38 -10.23
C ARG A 112 -18.81 -2.57 -9.46
N LEU A 113 -18.01 -3.25 -8.64
CA LEU A 113 -16.88 -2.61 -7.95
C LEU A 113 -15.84 -2.23 -8.99
N VAL A 114 -15.54 -0.94 -9.11
CA VAL A 114 -14.54 -0.41 -10.05
C VAL A 114 -13.29 0.07 -9.33
N ARG A 115 -13.42 0.49 -8.07
CA ARG A 115 -12.28 0.86 -7.23
C ARG A 115 -12.55 0.53 -5.78
N ASP A 116 -11.51 0.16 -5.04
CA ASP A 116 -11.53 0.31 -3.58
C ASP A 116 -10.20 0.84 -3.06
N TYR A 117 -10.29 1.39 -1.87
CA TYR A 117 -9.16 1.98 -1.18
C TYR A 117 -9.09 1.39 0.22
N PHE A 118 -7.88 1.17 0.70
CA PHE A 118 -7.65 0.58 2.01
C PHE A 118 -6.44 1.21 2.67
N ALA A 119 -6.54 1.46 3.97
CA ALA A 119 -5.38 1.72 4.81
C ALA A 119 -5.56 1.07 6.18
N TRP A 120 -4.47 0.61 6.78
CA TRP A 120 -4.49 0.12 8.16
C TRP A 120 -3.16 0.36 8.87
N TYR A 121 -3.22 0.50 10.18
CA TYR A 121 -2.08 0.66 11.08
C TYR A 121 -1.80 -0.63 11.84
N LEU A 122 -0.54 -0.90 12.14
CA LEU A 122 -0.21 -1.94 13.10
C LEU A 122 -0.71 -1.56 14.50
N PRO A 123 -1.13 -2.53 15.32
CA PRO A 123 -1.41 -2.25 16.73
C PRO A 123 -0.14 -1.72 17.40
N LEU A 124 -0.29 -0.69 18.22
CA LEU A 124 0.80 0.00 18.96
C LEU A 124 1.78 0.84 18.11
N TYR A 125 1.82 0.70 16.79
CA TYR A 125 2.70 1.48 15.91
C TYR A 125 1.88 2.44 15.04
N ARG A 126 2.01 3.73 15.35
CA ARG A 126 1.11 4.78 14.83
C ARG A 126 1.79 5.84 13.96
N ASN A 127 3.08 5.67 13.66
CA ASN A 127 3.82 6.66 12.88
C ASN A 127 3.27 6.78 11.45
N ALA A 128 2.94 5.67 10.80
CA ALA A 128 2.33 5.61 9.48
C ALA A 128 1.51 4.31 9.34
N PRO A 129 0.52 4.25 8.43
CA PRO A 129 -0.14 3.00 8.12
C PRO A 129 0.86 1.96 7.63
N ARG A 130 0.63 0.69 7.98
CA ARG A 130 1.45 -0.44 7.55
C ARG A 130 1.18 -0.82 6.10
N GLN A 131 -0.07 -0.72 5.66
CA GLN A 131 -0.42 -0.83 4.26
C GLN A 131 -1.43 0.25 3.89
N THR A 132 -1.31 0.67 2.65
CA THR A 132 -2.18 1.61 1.95
C THR A 132 -2.33 1.04 0.55
N HIS A 133 -3.55 0.75 0.10
CA HIS A 133 -3.80 0.16 -1.21
C HIS A 133 -4.84 0.98 -1.98
N ILE A 134 -4.61 1.08 -3.29
CA ILE A 134 -5.55 1.59 -4.29
C ILE A 134 -5.80 0.45 -5.27
N ASN A 135 -6.99 -0.11 -5.25
CA ASN A 135 -7.37 -1.23 -6.10
C ASN A 135 -8.25 -0.73 -7.23
N LEU A 136 -7.87 -1.03 -8.47
CA LEU A 136 -8.62 -0.68 -9.68
C LEU A 136 -9.08 -1.96 -10.36
N TYR A 137 -10.36 -2.02 -10.70
CA TYR A 137 -10.98 -3.21 -11.26
C TYR A 137 -11.46 -2.95 -12.68
N THR A 138 -11.29 -3.95 -13.54
CA THR A 138 -11.91 -3.98 -14.86
C THR A 138 -12.73 -5.26 -15.02
N HIS A 139 -13.85 -5.11 -15.73
CA HIS A 139 -14.80 -6.18 -16.03
C HIS A 139 -15.03 -6.17 -17.53
N ALA A 140 -14.29 -6.99 -18.27
CA ALA A 140 -14.32 -7.03 -19.73
C ALA A 140 -14.72 -8.44 -20.19
N ASP A 141 -15.91 -8.57 -20.78
CA ASP A 141 -16.47 -9.85 -21.23
C ASP A 141 -16.49 -10.91 -20.11
N ASP A 142 -15.67 -11.95 -20.26
CA ASP A 142 -15.46 -13.06 -19.33
C ASP A 142 -14.30 -12.83 -18.36
N LEU A 143 -13.62 -11.69 -18.46
CA LEU A 143 -12.42 -11.34 -17.69
C LEU A 143 -12.72 -10.43 -16.51
N ARG A 144 -12.04 -10.71 -15.40
CA ARG A 144 -11.97 -9.85 -14.21
C ARG A 144 -10.52 -9.51 -13.94
N GLY A 145 -10.16 -8.26 -14.18
CA GLY A 145 -8.83 -7.72 -13.94
C GLY A 145 -8.82 -6.84 -12.70
N TRP A 146 -7.71 -6.87 -11.98
CA TRP A 146 -7.46 -6.05 -10.81
C TRP A 146 -5.99 -5.63 -10.77
N ARG A 147 -5.74 -4.32 -10.69
CA ARG A 147 -4.42 -3.72 -10.51
C ARG A 147 -4.41 -2.97 -9.18
N GLN A 148 -3.39 -3.23 -8.36
CA GLN A 148 -3.21 -2.61 -7.06
C GLN A 148 -1.98 -1.70 -7.07
N PHE A 149 -2.15 -0.52 -6.50
CA PHE A 149 -1.07 0.38 -6.15
C PHE A 149 -0.97 0.52 -4.63
N ASP A 150 0.20 0.87 -4.12
CA ASP A 150 0.33 1.36 -2.76
C ASP A 150 0.03 2.88 -2.66
N GLY A 151 0.08 3.43 -1.45
CA GLY A 151 -0.21 4.85 -1.21
C GLY A 151 0.88 5.80 -1.70
N SER A 152 1.99 5.28 -2.23
CA SER A 152 3.00 6.05 -2.95
C SER A 152 2.74 6.07 -4.47
N GLY A 153 1.81 5.24 -4.95
CA GLY A 153 1.50 5.07 -6.36
C GLY A 153 2.35 3.98 -7.04
N LEU A 154 3.13 3.21 -6.28
CA LEU A 154 3.86 2.06 -6.82
C LEU A 154 2.88 0.92 -7.12
N ARG A 155 2.98 0.32 -8.29
CA ARG A 155 2.20 -0.86 -8.66
C ARG A 155 2.75 -2.09 -7.95
N VAL A 156 1.95 -2.71 -7.08
CA VAL A 156 2.41 -3.77 -6.16
C VAL A 156 1.74 -5.12 -6.37
N TYR A 157 0.64 -5.16 -7.14
CA TYR A 157 -0.03 -6.42 -7.46
C TYR A 157 -0.90 -6.30 -8.71
N GLU A 158 -0.99 -7.37 -9.49
CA GLU A 158 -1.93 -7.52 -10.60
C GLU A 158 -2.51 -8.93 -10.65
N LYS A 159 -3.80 -9.05 -10.92
CA LYS A 159 -4.46 -10.33 -11.18
C LYS A 159 -5.50 -10.21 -12.27
N CYS A 160 -5.59 -11.23 -13.11
CA CYS A 160 -6.66 -11.39 -14.08
C CYS A 160 -7.17 -12.83 -14.10
N THR A 161 -8.49 -12.99 -14.09
CA THR A 161 -9.13 -14.31 -14.20
C THR A 161 -10.19 -14.36 -15.29
N ALA A 162 -10.40 -15.57 -15.83
CA ALA A 162 -11.56 -15.93 -16.65
C ALA A 162 -12.36 -17.01 -15.90
N GLY A 163 -13.43 -16.60 -15.22
CA GLY A 163 -14.07 -17.45 -14.21
C GLY A 163 -13.09 -17.82 -13.09
N GLU A 164 -12.86 -19.12 -12.89
CA GLU A 164 -11.92 -19.64 -11.89
C GLU A 164 -10.47 -19.74 -12.40
N LYS A 165 -10.25 -19.61 -13.72
CA LYS A 165 -8.92 -19.73 -14.31
C LYS A 165 -8.13 -18.44 -14.10
N VAL A 166 -7.00 -18.53 -13.42
CA VAL A 166 -6.01 -17.44 -13.35
C VAL A 166 -5.25 -17.35 -14.67
N LEU A 167 -5.24 -16.17 -15.26
CA LEU A 167 -4.53 -15.88 -16.51
C LEU A 167 -3.25 -15.08 -16.28
N VAL A 168 -3.32 -14.15 -15.31
CA VAL A 168 -2.20 -13.32 -14.87
C VAL A 168 -2.28 -13.20 -13.35
N GLU A 169 -1.15 -13.34 -12.68
CA GLU A 169 -0.98 -13.03 -11.26
C GLU A 169 0.47 -12.64 -11.05
N TYR A 170 0.70 -11.38 -10.65
CA TYR A 170 2.02 -10.84 -10.38
C TYR A 170 2.01 -10.08 -9.06
N TRP A 171 3.00 -10.35 -8.22
CA TRP A 171 3.34 -9.55 -7.05
C TRP A 171 4.45 -8.54 -7.39
N ASP A 172 4.59 -7.50 -6.58
CA ASP A 172 5.58 -6.40 -6.67
C ASP A 172 6.85 -6.73 -7.49
N ASP A 173 7.70 -7.63 -7.00
CA ASP A 173 8.98 -7.97 -7.63
C ASP A 173 8.84 -8.78 -8.94
N GLU A 174 7.72 -9.45 -9.14
CA GLU A 174 7.40 -10.18 -10.37
C GLU A 174 6.93 -9.24 -11.48
N ILE A 175 6.33 -8.10 -11.15
CA ILE A 175 5.86 -7.12 -12.13
C ILE A 175 7.06 -6.58 -12.93
N SER A 176 8.10 -6.09 -12.26
CA SER A 176 9.29 -5.57 -12.94
C SER A 176 10.02 -6.64 -13.76
N ARG A 177 10.12 -7.87 -13.25
CA ARG A 177 10.71 -8.98 -14.00
C ARG A 177 9.88 -9.34 -15.25
N ALA A 178 8.56 -9.30 -15.13
CA ALA A 178 7.64 -9.59 -16.22
C ALA A 178 7.67 -8.50 -17.30
N GLU A 179 7.94 -7.25 -16.94
CA GLU A 179 8.19 -6.15 -17.89
C GLU A 179 9.47 -6.40 -18.69
N ASP A 180 10.54 -6.81 -18.02
CA ASP A 180 11.86 -7.01 -18.62
C ASP A 180 11.99 -8.31 -19.46
N ASP A 181 11.16 -9.32 -19.21
CA ASP A 181 11.17 -10.60 -19.91
C ASP A 181 10.23 -10.58 -21.14
N PRO A 182 10.73 -10.56 -22.40
CA PRO A 182 9.89 -10.55 -23.60
C PRO A 182 9.00 -11.80 -23.76
N ALA A 183 9.31 -12.90 -23.07
CA ALA A 183 8.51 -14.12 -23.08
C ALA A 183 7.35 -14.09 -22.06
N SER A 184 7.30 -13.07 -21.20
CA SER A 184 6.26 -12.89 -20.20
C SER A 184 4.87 -12.73 -20.80
N VAL A 185 3.84 -13.18 -20.06
CA VAL A 185 2.42 -12.97 -20.42
C VAL A 185 2.11 -11.48 -20.57
N MET A 186 2.86 -10.61 -19.89
CA MET A 186 2.70 -9.15 -19.97
C MET A 186 2.79 -8.60 -21.41
N HIS A 187 3.58 -9.26 -22.27
CA HIS A 187 3.77 -8.85 -23.67
C HIS A 187 2.80 -9.53 -24.65
N THR A 188 1.74 -10.16 -24.13
CA THR A 188 0.77 -10.89 -24.94
C THR A 188 -0.57 -10.15 -25.03
N PRO A 189 -1.40 -10.44 -26.04
CA PRO A 189 -2.75 -9.87 -26.13
C PRO A 189 -3.64 -10.18 -24.93
N ILE A 190 -3.39 -11.27 -24.18
CA ILE A 190 -4.22 -11.60 -23.02
C ILE A 190 -3.99 -10.61 -21.87
N TYR A 191 -2.75 -10.18 -21.64
CA TYR A 191 -2.46 -9.16 -20.64
C TYR A 191 -3.09 -7.81 -21.03
N ALA A 192 -2.97 -7.43 -22.29
CA ALA A 192 -3.61 -6.22 -22.81
C ALA A 192 -5.14 -6.26 -22.59
N ARG A 193 -5.81 -7.38 -22.87
CA ARG A 193 -7.25 -7.54 -22.58
C ARG A 193 -7.58 -7.45 -21.09
N CYS A 194 -6.73 -8.03 -20.24
CA CYS A 194 -6.94 -8.09 -18.80
C CYS A 194 -6.88 -6.73 -18.11
N PHE A 195 -6.03 -5.82 -18.59
CA PHE A 195 -5.78 -4.54 -17.93
C PHE A 195 -6.03 -3.32 -18.82
N ALA A 196 -6.62 -3.53 -20.01
CA ALA A 196 -7.06 -2.44 -20.88
C ALA A 196 -7.96 -1.47 -20.11
N GLY A 197 -7.65 -0.18 -20.20
CA GLY A 197 -8.39 0.89 -19.56
C GLY A 197 -8.07 1.10 -18.08
N LEU A 198 -7.25 0.25 -17.45
CA LEU A 198 -6.69 0.54 -16.14
C LEU A 198 -5.43 1.41 -16.30
N PRO A 199 -5.28 2.46 -15.48
CA PRO A 199 -4.09 3.30 -15.54
C PRO A 199 -2.86 2.50 -15.11
N GLU A 200 -1.69 2.82 -15.69
CA GLU A 200 -0.41 2.19 -15.36
C GLU A 200 0.28 2.83 -14.16
N SER A 201 -0.13 4.05 -13.82
CA SER A 201 0.27 4.76 -12.62
C SER A 201 -0.95 5.47 -12.03
N VAL A 202 -0.93 5.67 -10.72
CA VAL A 202 -1.84 6.60 -10.08
C VAL A 202 -1.00 7.79 -9.67
N ALA A 203 -1.27 8.96 -10.25
CA ALA A 203 -0.78 10.19 -9.64
C ALA A 203 -1.31 10.16 -8.20
N ALA A 204 -0.40 10.23 -7.22
CA ALA A 204 -0.58 9.63 -5.90
C ALA A 204 -1.87 10.01 -5.14
N PHE A 205 -2.63 11.01 -5.59
CA PHE A 205 -3.86 11.46 -4.95
C PHE A 205 -4.96 11.97 -5.91
N GLU A 206 -4.75 12.03 -7.22
CA GLU A 206 -5.74 12.62 -8.15
C GLU A 206 -7.04 11.82 -8.26
N LEU A 207 -7.08 10.60 -7.73
CA LEU A 207 -8.26 9.73 -7.75
C LEU A 207 -9.20 9.91 -6.55
N LEU A 208 -8.82 10.75 -5.57
CA LEU A 208 -9.57 10.98 -4.32
C LEU A 208 -10.26 12.37 -4.26
N ASP A 209 -10.05 13.22 -5.27
CA ASP A 209 -10.65 14.55 -5.41
C ASP A 209 -11.85 14.59 -6.38
#